data_AF-A0A848CY38-F1
#
_entry.id   AF-A0A848CY38-F1
#
_cell.length_a   1.000
_cell.length_b   1.000
_cell.length_c   1.000
_cell.angle_alpha   90.00
_cell.angle_beta   90.00
_cell.angle_gamma   90.00
#
_symmetry.space_group_name_H-M   'P 1'
#
loop_
_entity.id
_entity.type
_entity.pdbx_description
1 polymer ?
#
loop_
_entity_poly.entity_id
_entity_poly.type
_entity_poly.pdbx_seq_one_letter_code
_entity_poly.pdbx_strand_id
1 'polypeptide(L)'
;METIHIDAEDWMITAGLIGLTRLLEEERDLITKVGVQLTSGHLDNLADKYINFLLKTFNVVQRDVNRMEWYVNQLKKHPERTKTYAAEVRKMMNEQLKKVEKYYSDTEEYQELLELVDSIKKVSSTEETSLLAKAVLSYHKIMSTPFITEKLTLNYVKTIILSPFFGQASILQPVFNTKTTHQHIETLNEDFVVPAKLELEFYHLLQQTSDYQSIVFYLEEHQDYKPFKDWLRPIKKMKDIAEIRRFFTQEILPCSFVRGLTATQSYEEKVFSPLALSRNKAVNFNWNFDKSLPVPISAVARLILLLTPIGLASYTRRIGADEANETLRFFGLVLSEKNFIENVKDNNTYHTRRMEGSTFEEAIVGLLSESIDKGEKQRNAYFFVELHSDYKSKKTLLDYYHMPVYLAYFLTKYGKTLKLMLHPNLRDKFLRVVLKGLDPKQVVFEYLRLAIKEPFHAEGAYHATRARKRILQAGKGVKEMANYDKTITYVYYQGVELRQAIIGTRLSDESGGGEALYRASGRKKIEGIAYRLLNAAKAGNKREFMDTLLRVYMSANASKPKNGKDLIISSVFIEGLKEEGLDFDTIASTFIAGLLGQDEVKKEEVVSHG
;
A
#
# COMPACT_ATOMS: atom_id res chain seq x y z
N MET A 1 -5.68 17.49 -36.00
CA MET A 1 -5.14 16.12 -35.86
C MET A 1 -6.19 15.30 -35.15
N GLU A 2 -6.53 14.12 -35.70
CA GLU A 2 -7.42 13.20 -34.99
C GLU A 2 -6.63 12.56 -33.84
N THR A 3 -7.25 12.56 -32.67
CA THR A 3 -6.72 11.96 -31.45
C THR A 3 -7.21 10.53 -31.35
N ILE A 4 -6.39 9.63 -30.82
CA ILE A 4 -6.91 8.35 -30.36
C ILE A 4 -7.41 8.45 -28.93
N HIS A 5 -8.56 7.86 -28.65
CA HIS A 5 -9.08 7.78 -27.30
C HIS A 5 -8.68 6.46 -26.64
N ILE A 6 -8.17 6.52 -25.41
CA ILE A 6 -7.82 5.36 -24.60
C ILE A 6 -8.66 5.39 -23.34
N ASP A 7 -9.53 4.39 -23.19
CA ASP A 7 -10.43 4.25 -22.05
C ASP A 7 -9.70 3.70 -20.80
N ALA A 8 -10.03 4.22 -19.62
CA ALA A 8 -9.55 3.74 -18.33
C ALA A 8 -10.47 2.65 -17.76
N GLU A 9 -10.59 1.52 -18.47
CA GLU A 9 -11.51 0.42 -18.10
C GLU A 9 -10.86 -0.59 -17.13
N ASP A 10 -9.67 -1.10 -17.44
CA ASP A 10 -8.96 -2.05 -16.59
C ASP A 10 -7.93 -1.36 -15.69
N TRP A 11 -7.59 -1.98 -14.55
CA TRP A 11 -6.72 -1.35 -13.55
C TRP A 11 -5.28 -1.14 -14.07
N MET A 12 -4.79 -1.96 -15.01
CA MET A 12 -3.42 -1.87 -15.52
C MET A 12 -3.30 -0.66 -16.46
N ILE A 13 -4.21 -0.56 -17.43
CA ILE A 13 -4.28 0.58 -18.35
C ILE A 13 -4.61 1.84 -17.56
N THR A 14 -5.57 1.80 -16.62
CA THR A 14 -5.89 2.96 -15.79
C THR A 14 -4.68 3.46 -15.01
N ALA A 15 -3.91 2.56 -14.40
CA ALA A 15 -2.66 2.92 -13.73
C ALA A 15 -1.63 3.51 -14.71
N GLY A 16 -1.46 2.90 -15.89
CA GLY A 16 -0.60 3.44 -16.95
C GLY A 16 -1.00 4.84 -17.42
N LEU A 17 -2.30 5.09 -17.59
CA LEU A 17 -2.85 6.40 -17.94
C LEU A 17 -2.65 7.43 -16.83
N ILE A 18 -2.83 7.05 -15.56
CA ILE A 18 -2.48 7.94 -14.43
C ILE A 18 -0.99 8.27 -14.48
N GLY A 19 -0.13 7.28 -14.75
CA GLY A 19 1.31 7.48 -14.97
C GLY A 19 1.59 8.47 -16.09
N LEU A 20 0.91 8.35 -17.23
CA LEU A 20 1.00 9.28 -18.35
C LEU A 20 0.61 10.70 -17.94
N THR A 21 -0.52 10.87 -17.23
CA THR A 21 -0.97 12.20 -16.78
C THR A 21 0.02 12.89 -15.83
N ARG A 22 0.81 12.13 -15.05
CA ARG A 22 1.89 12.68 -14.21
C ARG A 22 3.09 13.16 -15.00
N LEU A 23 3.33 12.61 -16.19
CA LEU A 23 4.41 13.06 -17.06
C LEU A 23 3.99 14.24 -17.93
N LEU A 24 2.70 14.35 -18.24
CA LEU A 24 2.13 15.36 -19.12
C LEU A 24 1.21 16.34 -18.36
N GLU A 25 1.60 16.75 -17.14
CA GLU A 25 0.76 17.60 -16.28
C GLU A 25 0.41 18.96 -16.91
N GLU A 26 1.23 19.44 -17.84
CA GLU A 26 1.03 20.68 -18.60
C GLU A 26 -0.04 20.54 -19.70
N GLU A 27 -0.34 19.32 -20.14
CA GLU A 27 -1.26 19.01 -21.25
C GLU A 27 -2.65 18.61 -20.71
N ARG A 28 -3.32 19.54 -20.03
CA ARG A 28 -4.61 19.25 -19.36
C ARG A 28 -5.72 18.79 -20.32
N ASP A 29 -5.65 19.21 -21.58
CA ASP A 29 -6.62 18.87 -22.62
C ASP A 29 -6.57 17.38 -23.03
N LEU A 30 -5.52 16.64 -22.61
CA LEU A 30 -5.39 15.21 -22.83
C LEU A 30 -6.41 14.39 -21.99
N ILE A 31 -6.89 14.92 -20.87
CA ILE A 31 -7.75 14.18 -19.95
C ILE A 31 -9.22 14.32 -20.37
N THR A 32 -9.88 13.19 -20.54
CA THR A 32 -11.33 13.13 -20.82
C THR A 32 -12.10 12.61 -19.60
N LYS A 33 -13.43 12.48 -19.73
CA LYS A 33 -14.27 11.90 -18.67
C LYS A 33 -13.96 10.42 -18.38
N VAL A 34 -13.55 9.64 -19.38
CA VAL A 34 -13.42 8.17 -19.24
C VAL A 34 -12.00 7.66 -19.47
N GLY A 35 -11.05 8.54 -19.80
CA GLY A 35 -9.65 8.17 -20.07
C GLY A 35 -8.87 9.34 -20.66
N VAL A 36 -8.05 9.08 -21.69
CA VAL A 36 -7.19 10.11 -22.32
C VAL A 36 -7.36 10.20 -23.84
N GLN A 37 -7.04 11.36 -24.42
CA GLN A 37 -6.92 11.56 -25.87
C GLN A 37 -5.46 11.82 -26.24
N LEU A 38 -4.92 11.00 -27.14
CA LEU A 38 -3.49 10.96 -27.45
C LEU A 38 -3.22 11.25 -28.93
N THR A 39 -2.12 11.96 -29.21
CA THR A 39 -1.53 12.16 -30.54
C THR A 39 -0.06 11.76 -30.49
N SER A 40 0.59 11.59 -31.64
CA SER A 40 2.03 11.30 -31.67
C SER A 40 2.88 12.42 -31.08
N GLY A 41 2.43 13.68 -31.18
CA GLY A 41 3.13 14.85 -30.62
C GLY A 41 3.17 14.85 -29.08
N HIS A 42 2.13 14.33 -28.42
CA HIS A 42 2.14 14.17 -26.94
C HIS A 42 3.23 13.21 -26.44
N LEU A 43 3.79 12.38 -27.33
CA LEU A 43 4.86 11.44 -27.00
C LEU A 43 6.26 12.05 -27.15
N ASP A 44 6.36 13.29 -27.61
CA ASP A 44 7.65 13.98 -27.75
C ASP A 44 8.33 14.15 -26.39
N ASN A 45 9.60 13.76 -26.32
CA ASN A 45 10.43 13.77 -25.10
C ASN A 45 9.83 12.95 -23.94
N LEU A 46 8.90 12.04 -24.20
CA LEU A 46 8.28 11.23 -23.14
C LEU A 46 9.32 10.37 -22.41
N ALA A 47 10.34 9.88 -23.12
CA ALA A 47 11.41 9.10 -22.52
C ALA A 47 12.22 9.92 -21.51
N ASP A 48 12.61 11.15 -21.85
CA ASP A 48 13.26 12.09 -20.94
C ASP A 48 12.38 12.39 -19.72
N LYS A 49 11.10 12.74 -19.95
CA LYS A 49 10.13 13.01 -18.88
C LYS A 49 10.02 11.81 -17.93
N TYR A 50 9.94 10.59 -18.46
CA TYR A 50 9.85 9.36 -17.67
C TYR A 50 11.11 9.11 -16.83
N ILE A 51 12.30 9.18 -17.42
CA ILE A 51 13.56 8.95 -16.70
C ILE A 51 13.79 10.03 -15.62
N ASN A 52 13.52 11.29 -15.93
CA ASN A 52 13.62 12.39 -14.97
C ASN A 52 12.62 12.23 -13.81
N PHE A 53 11.38 11.80 -14.10
CA PHE A 53 10.40 11.49 -13.08
C PHE A 53 10.88 10.38 -12.14
N LEU A 54 11.47 9.30 -12.69
CA LEU A 54 12.00 8.19 -11.90
C LEU A 54 13.17 8.64 -11.00
N LEU A 55 14.09 9.43 -11.54
CA LEU A 55 15.23 9.99 -10.80
C LEU A 55 14.78 10.88 -9.64
N LYS A 56 13.82 11.76 -9.89
CA LYS A 56 13.26 12.67 -8.89
C LYS A 56 12.49 11.91 -7.80
N THR A 57 11.61 11.00 -8.20
CA THR A 57 10.66 10.32 -7.29
C THR A 57 11.34 9.28 -6.41
N PHE A 58 12.33 8.57 -6.94
CA PHE A 58 12.99 7.46 -6.25
C PHE A 58 14.43 7.76 -5.84
N ASN A 59 14.78 9.05 -5.73
CA ASN A 59 16.11 9.51 -5.35
C ASN A 59 16.63 8.78 -4.10
N VAL A 60 17.65 7.94 -4.30
CA VAL A 60 18.17 7.07 -3.23
C VAL A 60 18.90 7.86 -2.15
N VAL A 61 19.51 8.98 -2.52
CA VAL A 61 20.25 9.84 -1.59
C VAL A 61 19.28 10.52 -0.66
N GLN A 62 18.22 11.13 -1.18
CA GLN A 62 17.20 11.76 -0.34
C GLN A 62 16.54 10.76 0.60
N ARG A 63 16.21 9.56 0.11
CA ARG A 63 15.66 8.48 0.94
C ARG A 63 16.61 8.12 2.09
N ASP A 64 17.89 7.93 1.80
CA ASP A 64 18.87 7.50 2.79
C ASP A 64 19.15 8.63 3.80
N VAL A 65 19.23 9.89 3.35
CA VAL A 65 19.35 11.08 4.21
C VAL A 65 18.16 11.21 5.14
N ASN A 66 16.92 11.14 4.65
CA ASN A 66 15.71 11.22 5.50
C ASN A 66 15.74 10.16 6.63
N ARG A 67 16.21 8.94 6.32
CA ARG A 67 16.38 7.87 7.30
C ARG A 67 17.50 8.17 8.30
N MET A 68 18.62 8.73 7.87
CA MET A 68 19.72 9.12 8.75
C MET A 68 19.33 10.30 9.65
N GLU A 69 18.61 11.29 9.12
CA GLU A 69 18.08 12.44 9.85
C GLU A 69 17.12 12.03 10.96
N TRP A 70 16.35 10.94 10.77
CA TRP A 70 15.53 10.38 11.84
C TRP A 70 16.39 10.03 13.07
N TYR A 71 17.51 9.34 12.88
CA TYR A 71 18.44 9.00 13.97
C TYR A 71 19.04 10.25 14.62
N VAL A 72 19.48 11.23 13.81
CA VAL A 72 19.99 12.52 14.32
C VAL A 72 18.93 13.24 15.16
N ASN A 73 17.68 13.25 14.72
CA ASN A 73 16.59 13.87 15.45
C ASN A 73 16.23 13.10 16.74
N GLN A 74 16.35 11.77 16.77
CA GLN A 74 16.15 10.99 17.99
C GLN A 74 17.19 11.31 19.06
N LEU A 75 18.42 11.68 18.69
CA LEU A 75 19.46 12.05 19.66
C LEU A 75 19.13 13.31 20.47
N LYS A 76 18.24 14.18 19.97
CA LYS A 76 17.72 15.33 20.73
C LYS A 76 16.93 14.89 21.97
N LYS A 77 16.31 13.70 21.91
CA LYS A 77 15.49 13.12 22.99
C LYS A 77 16.24 12.03 23.77
N HIS A 78 17.13 11.32 23.11
CA HIS A 78 17.84 10.14 23.61
C HIS A 78 19.35 10.24 23.35
N PRO A 79 20.06 11.23 23.92
CA PRO A 79 21.49 11.43 23.67
C PRO A 79 22.33 10.22 24.09
N GLU A 80 21.89 9.45 25.10
CA GLU A 80 22.54 8.23 25.58
C GLU A 80 22.68 7.15 24.50
N ARG A 81 21.90 7.23 23.41
CA ARG A 81 21.93 6.27 22.29
C ARG A 81 22.90 6.65 21.17
N THR A 82 23.75 7.66 21.36
CA THR A 82 24.68 8.18 20.34
C THR A 82 25.49 7.10 19.66
N LYS A 83 26.16 6.22 20.43
CA LYS A 83 26.96 5.12 19.88
C LYS A 83 26.13 4.18 19.00
N THR A 84 24.93 3.81 19.44
CA THR A 84 24.04 2.92 18.70
C THR A 84 23.55 3.55 17.40
N TYR A 85 23.09 4.80 17.44
CA TYR A 85 22.59 5.50 16.27
C TYR A 85 23.70 5.86 15.27
N ALA A 86 24.90 6.19 15.75
CA ALA A 86 26.07 6.37 14.89
C ALA A 86 26.44 5.06 14.15
N ALA A 87 26.37 3.91 14.82
CA ALA A 87 26.61 2.61 14.19
C ALA A 87 25.59 2.29 13.09
N GLU A 88 24.30 2.59 13.30
CA GLU A 88 23.25 2.41 12.29
C GLU A 88 23.44 3.33 11.07
N VAL A 89 23.73 4.62 11.30
CA VAL A 89 24.04 5.57 10.22
C VAL A 89 25.27 5.12 9.44
N ARG A 90 26.34 4.72 10.12
CA ARG A 90 27.56 4.21 9.49
C ARG A 90 27.29 2.95 8.66
N LYS A 91 26.44 2.04 9.15
CA LYS A 91 26.05 0.84 8.38
C LYS A 91 25.35 1.24 7.09
N MET A 92 24.41 2.17 7.14
CA MET A 92 23.72 2.69 5.95
C MET A 92 24.69 3.35 4.96
N MET A 93 25.63 4.17 5.44
CA MET A 93 26.64 4.78 4.57
C MET A 93 27.58 3.74 3.94
N ASN A 94 28.01 2.73 4.70
CA ASN A 94 28.84 1.62 4.19
C ASN A 94 28.15 0.82 3.08
N GLU A 95 26.84 0.59 3.20
CA GLU A 95 26.07 -0.09 2.15
C GLU A 95 26.07 0.67 0.82
N GLN A 96 26.11 2.01 0.87
CA GLN A 96 26.22 2.83 -0.35
C GLN A 96 27.67 2.96 -0.81
N LEU A 97 28.63 3.11 0.11
CA LEU A 97 30.07 3.14 -0.20
C LEU A 97 30.48 1.94 -1.07
N LYS A 98 30.05 0.72 -0.71
CA LYS A 98 30.33 -0.49 -1.52
C LYS A 98 29.77 -0.42 -2.95
N LYS A 99 28.67 0.30 -3.15
CA LYS A 99 28.11 0.51 -4.50
C LYS A 99 28.89 1.57 -5.25
N VAL A 100 29.29 2.65 -4.57
CA VAL A 100 30.15 3.68 -5.17
C VAL A 100 31.51 3.09 -5.55
N GLU A 101 32.15 2.34 -4.66
CA GLU A 101 33.39 1.60 -4.91
C GLU A 101 33.31 0.76 -6.19
N LYS A 102 32.22 -0.01 -6.36
CA LYS A 102 32.01 -0.87 -7.53
C LYS A 102 32.01 -0.11 -8.87
N TYR A 103 31.55 1.14 -8.89
CA TYR A 103 31.37 1.89 -10.14
C TYR A 103 32.35 3.06 -10.29
N TYR A 104 32.93 3.56 -9.20
CA TYR A 104 33.61 4.85 -9.10
C TYR A 104 34.77 4.84 -8.07
N SER A 105 35.48 3.71 -7.91
CA SER A 105 36.61 3.57 -6.96
C SER A 105 37.72 4.61 -7.11
N ASP A 106 37.87 5.19 -8.30
CA ASP A 106 38.98 6.07 -8.64
C ASP A 106 38.62 7.56 -8.53
N THR A 107 37.43 7.87 -8.01
CA THR A 107 36.90 9.24 -7.89
C THR A 107 37.23 9.89 -6.55
N GLU A 108 37.33 11.22 -6.52
CA GLU A 108 37.53 12.00 -5.29
C GLU A 108 36.35 11.79 -4.33
N GLU A 109 35.12 11.74 -4.85
CA GLU A 109 33.91 11.51 -4.07
C GLU A 109 33.91 10.16 -3.34
N TYR A 110 34.49 9.12 -3.95
CA TYR A 110 34.65 7.83 -3.28
C TYR A 110 35.63 7.92 -2.10
N GLN A 111 36.77 8.61 -2.28
CA GLN A 111 37.75 8.79 -1.20
C GLN A 111 37.17 9.63 -0.07
N GLU A 112 36.49 10.74 -0.39
CA GLU A 112 35.79 11.57 0.61
C GLU A 112 34.73 10.77 1.38
N LEU A 113 33.96 9.92 0.70
CA LEU A 113 32.95 9.06 1.33
C LEU A 113 33.58 8.00 2.24
N LEU A 114 34.69 7.40 1.82
CA LEU A 114 35.43 6.42 2.60
C LEU A 114 35.97 7.05 3.90
N GLU A 115 36.59 8.22 3.80
CA GLU A 115 37.07 8.99 4.95
C GLU A 115 35.93 9.38 5.89
N LEU A 116 34.80 9.83 5.33
CA LEU A 116 33.61 10.17 6.10
C LEU A 116 33.08 8.98 6.89
N VAL A 117 32.94 7.82 6.25
CA VAL A 117 32.49 6.57 6.90
C VAL A 117 33.44 6.13 8.01
N ASP A 118 34.74 6.34 7.81
CA ASP A 118 35.78 6.02 8.79
C ASP A 118 35.79 7.00 9.96
N SER A 119 35.48 8.28 9.73
CA SER A 119 35.35 9.28 10.79
C SER A 119 34.23 8.93 11.79
N ILE A 120 33.12 8.35 11.32
CA ILE A 120 31.98 7.97 12.18
C ILE A 120 32.35 6.82 13.13
N LYS A 121 33.40 6.02 12.86
CA LYS A 121 33.88 4.98 13.79
C LYS A 121 34.21 5.54 15.18
N LYS A 122 34.63 6.79 15.22
CA LYS A 122 35.13 7.45 16.43
C LYS A 122 33.99 8.02 17.30
N VAL A 123 32.78 8.19 16.73
CA VAL A 123 31.62 8.75 17.41
C VAL A 123 31.08 7.76 18.44
N SER A 124 31.28 8.05 19.72
CA SER A 124 30.95 7.16 20.84
C SER A 124 30.37 7.86 22.06
N SER A 125 30.52 9.18 22.21
CA SER A 125 30.06 9.94 23.38
C SER A 125 28.90 10.89 23.07
N THR A 126 28.22 11.37 24.11
CA THR A 126 27.09 12.31 24.01
C THR A 126 27.49 13.70 23.50
N GLU A 127 28.75 14.10 23.66
CA GLU A 127 29.29 15.39 23.23
C GLU A 127 29.47 15.45 21.70
N GLU A 128 29.53 14.29 21.05
CA GLU A 128 29.78 14.12 19.61
C GLU A 128 28.49 14.06 18.78
N THR A 129 27.33 14.28 19.40
CA THR A 129 26.01 14.30 18.73
C THR A 129 25.98 15.26 17.53
N SER A 130 26.65 16.41 17.64
CA SER A 130 26.77 17.39 16.54
C SER A 130 27.62 16.90 15.36
N LEU A 131 28.57 15.99 15.59
CA LEU A 131 29.40 15.40 14.54
C LEU A 131 28.59 14.47 13.64
N LEU A 132 27.65 13.72 14.20
CA LEU A 132 26.78 12.85 13.41
C LEU A 132 25.89 13.65 12.45
N ALA A 133 25.34 14.78 12.90
CA ALA A 133 24.56 15.67 12.05
C ALA A 133 25.39 16.23 10.89
N LYS A 134 26.62 16.70 11.17
CA LYS A 134 27.56 17.15 10.13
C LYS A 134 27.90 16.04 9.13
N ALA A 135 28.11 14.82 9.63
CA ALA A 135 28.41 13.68 8.77
C ALA A 135 27.28 13.35 7.79
N VAL A 136 26.02 13.44 8.22
CA VAL A 136 24.85 13.26 7.35
C VAL A 136 24.78 14.35 6.27
N LEU A 137 25.10 15.61 6.60
CA LEU A 137 25.19 16.70 5.62
C LEU A 137 26.31 16.49 4.60
N SER A 138 27.51 16.07 5.05
CA SER A 138 28.62 15.76 4.15
C SER A 138 28.27 14.58 3.23
N TYR A 139 27.65 13.54 3.76
CA TYR A 139 27.16 12.41 2.97
C TYR A 139 26.16 12.87 1.91
N HIS A 140 25.20 13.73 2.28
CA HIS A 140 24.25 14.29 1.32
C HIS A 140 24.97 15.03 0.19
N LYS A 141 25.94 15.88 0.51
CA LYS A 141 26.73 16.62 -0.49
C LYS A 141 27.46 15.68 -1.46
N ILE A 142 28.23 14.73 -0.93
CA ILE A 142 29.05 13.81 -1.74
C ILE A 142 28.17 12.93 -2.62
N MET A 143 27.13 12.33 -2.03
CA MET A 143 26.28 11.39 -2.76
C MET A 143 25.38 12.08 -3.78
N SER A 144 25.06 13.36 -3.58
CA SER A 144 24.25 14.16 -4.51
C SER A 144 24.98 14.54 -5.81
N THR A 145 26.27 14.19 -5.95
CA THR A 145 26.98 14.33 -7.22
C THR A 145 26.22 13.60 -8.34
N PRO A 146 25.92 14.26 -9.48
CA PRO A 146 24.96 13.75 -10.47
C PRO A 146 25.26 12.32 -10.94
N PHE A 147 26.50 12.01 -11.32
CA PHE A 147 26.85 10.68 -11.80
C PHE A 147 26.67 9.58 -10.75
N ILE A 148 26.81 9.89 -9.45
CA ILE A 148 26.57 8.95 -8.35
C ILE A 148 25.07 8.79 -8.12
N THR A 149 24.35 9.90 -7.91
CA THR A 149 22.92 9.87 -7.59
C THR A 149 22.12 9.23 -8.71
N GLU A 150 22.35 9.64 -9.95
CA GLU A 150 21.61 9.12 -11.11
C GLU A 150 21.85 7.63 -11.27
N LYS A 151 23.12 7.19 -11.20
CA LYS A 151 23.48 5.78 -11.36
C LYS A 151 22.84 4.90 -10.31
N LEU A 152 22.99 5.26 -9.04
CA LEU A 152 22.46 4.47 -7.93
C LEU A 152 20.92 4.50 -7.92
N THR A 153 20.31 5.62 -8.31
CA THR A 153 18.85 5.75 -8.42
C THR A 153 18.29 4.89 -9.55
N LEU A 154 18.86 4.94 -10.76
CA LEU A 154 18.41 4.11 -11.88
C LEU A 154 18.57 2.62 -11.59
N ASN A 155 19.68 2.21 -10.97
CA ASN A 155 19.88 0.82 -10.55
C ASN A 155 18.84 0.37 -9.52
N TYR A 156 18.50 1.25 -8.56
CA TYR A 156 17.44 0.99 -7.58
C TYR A 156 16.07 0.88 -8.27
N VAL A 157 15.71 1.83 -9.13
CA VAL A 157 14.44 1.85 -9.88
C VAL A 157 14.28 0.58 -10.70
N LYS A 158 15.29 0.23 -11.50
CA LYS A 158 15.31 -1.00 -12.29
C LYS A 158 15.03 -2.23 -11.43
N THR A 159 15.73 -2.36 -10.30
CA THR A 159 15.69 -3.56 -9.47
C THR A 159 14.44 -3.64 -8.61
N ILE A 160 13.97 -2.52 -8.06
CA ILE A 160 12.95 -2.49 -6.99
C ILE A 160 11.60 -1.98 -7.49
N ILE A 161 11.58 -1.09 -8.48
CA ILE A 161 10.36 -0.46 -8.98
C ILE A 161 9.88 -1.13 -10.28
N LEU A 162 10.78 -1.41 -11.22
CA LEU A 162 10.40 -1.91 -12.55
C LEU A 162 10.40 -3.44 -12.67
N SER A 163 11.34 -4.14 -12.01
CA SER A 163 11.40 -5.61 -12.06
C SER A 163 10.13 -6.36 -11.59
N PRO A 164 9.30 -5.83 -10.66
CA PRO A 164 8.01 -6.44 -10.35
C PRO A 164 7.03 -6.45 -11.53
N PHE A 165 7.17 -5.50 -12.45
CA PHE A 165 6.24 -5.26 -13.54
C PHE A 165 6.68 -5.83 -14.87
N PHE A 166 7.97 -6.06 -15.10
CA PHE A 166 8.45 -6.44 -16.42
C PHE A 166 9.42 -7.62 -16.35
N GLY A 167 9.29 -8.54 -17.31
CA GLY A 167 10.10 -9.75 -17.36
C GLY A 167 11.39 -9.60 -18.15
N GLN A 168 11.29 -9.17 -19.41
CA GLN A 168 12.44 -9.09 -20.32
C GLN A 168 12.54 -7.74 -21.04
N ALA A 169 11.93 -6.68 -20.49
CA ALA A 169 12.10 -5.34 -21.01
C ALA A 169 13.59 -4.98 -21.15
N SER A 170 13.96 -4.29 -22.22
CA SER A 170 15.35 -3.94 -22.54
C SER A 170 16.04 -3.23 -21.38
N ILE A 171 15.36 -2.24 -20.78
CA ILE A 171 15.82 -1.48 -19.61
C ILE A 171 16.16 -2.34 -18.38
N LEU A 172 15.64 -3.58 -18.30
CA LEU A 172 15.94 -4.51 -17.22
C LEU A 172 17.15 -5.41 -17.48
N GLN A 173 17.70 -5.42 -18.69
CA GLN A 173 18.83 -6.30 -19.06
C GLN A 173 20.11 -5.91 -18.31
N PRO A 174 20.98 -6.86 -17.90
CA PRO A 174 22.19 -6.57 -17.12
C PRO A 174 23.10 -5.50 -17.72
N VAL A 175 23.18 -5.40 -19.05
CA VAL A 175 23.97 -4.38 -19.78
C VAL A 175 23.58 -2.95 -19.40
N PHE A 176 22.33 -2.70 -19.00
CA PHE A 176 21.91 -1.37 -18.54
C PHE A 176 22.51 -0.96 -17.19
N ASN A 177 23.12 -1.88 -16.44
CA ASN A 177 23.78 -1.52 -15.18
C ASN A 177 25.03 -0.66 -15.40
N THR A 178 25.58 -0.58 -16.62
CA THR A 178 26.75 0.24 -16.95
C THR A 178 26.40 1.49 -17.78
N LYS A 179 25.19 1.55 -18.36
CA LYS A 179 24.72 2.69 -19.17
C LYS A 179 24.59 4.01 -18.38
N THR A 180 24.73 5.11 -19.10
CA THR A 180 24.47 6.49 -18.62
C THR A 180 22.98 6.83 -18.71
N THR A 181 22.55 7.90 -18.04
CA THR A 181 21.17 8.41 -18.10
C THR A 181 20.72 8.69 -19.54
N HIS A 182 21.57 9.32 -20.36
CA HIS A 182 21.30 9.55 -21.78
C HIS A 182 21.06 8.24 -22.55
N GLN A 183 21.92 7.24 -22.35
CA GLN A 183 21.78 5.93 -23.00
C GLN A 183 20.53 5.16 -22.52
N HIS A 184 20.04 5.42 -21.31
CA HIS A 184 18.75 4.92 -20.85
C HIS A 184 17.59 5.58 -21.60
N ILE A 185 17.65 6.90 -21.79
CA ILE A 185 16.64 7.70 -22.51
C ILE A 185 16.56 7.26 -23.97
N GLU A 186 17.70 7.21 -24.67
CA GLU A 186 17.77 6.79 -26.08
C GLU A 186 17.14 5.42 -26.30
N THR A 187 17.54 4.43 -25.50
CA THR A 187 17.00 3.08 -25.71
C THR A 187 15.53 2.97 -25.32
N LEU A 188 15.05 3.71 -24.31
CA LEU A 188 13.62 3.74 -24.01
C LEU A 188 12.83 4.41 -25.13
N ASN A 189 13.38 5.48 -25.72
CA ASN A 189 12.79 6.14 -26.86
C ASN A 189 12.67 5.20 -28.06
N GLU A 190 13.76 4.52 -28.43
CA GLU A 190 13.81 3.54 -29.51
C GLU A 190 12.87 2.35 -29.27
N ASP A 191 12.89 1.79 -28.05
CA ASP A 191 12.16 0.57 -27.76
C ASP A 191 10.68 0.80 -27.44
N PHE A 192 10.25 1.97 -26.96
CA PHE A 192 8.86 2.15 -26.50
C PHE A 192 8.17 3.34 -27.15
N VAL A 193 8.83 4.49 -27.26
CA VAL A 193 8.20 5.74 -27.72
C VAL A 193 8.07 5.76 -29.24
N VAL A 194 9.15 5.49 -29.98
CA VAL A 194 9.17 5.50 -31.44
C VAL A 194 8.14 4.52 -32.03
N PRO A 195 8.06 3.24 -31.61
CA PRO A 195 7.02 2.33 -32.07
C PRO A 195 5.58 2.84 -31.83
N ALA A 196 5.33 3.46 -30.68
CA ALA A 196 4.02 4.02 -30.36
C ALA A 196 3.68 5.23 -31.24
N LYS A 197 4.66 6.11 -31.51
CA LYS A 197 4.49 7.26 -32.43
C LYS A 197 4.15 6.79 -33.84
N LEU A 198 4.92 5.83 -34.37
CA LEU A 198 4.71 5.25 -35.68
C LEU A 198 3.29 4.68 -35.84
N GLU A 199 2.81 3.94 -34.84
CA GLU A 199 1.45 3.39 -34.87
C GLU A 199 0.34 4.47 -34.82
N LEU A 200 0.54 5.54 -34.04
CA LEU A 200 -0.42 6.66 -33.97
C LEU A 200 -0.49 7.43 -35.29
N GLU A 201 0.66 7.71 -35.89
CA GLU A 201 0.79 8.37 -37.19
C GLU A 201 0.19 7.50 -38.29
N PHE A 202 0.48 6.20 -38.29
CA PHE A 202 -0.10 5.24 -39.23
C PHE A 202 -1.62 5.15 -39.11
N TYR A 203 -2.15 5.09 -37.87
CA TYR A 203 -3.58 5.09 -37.62
C TYR A 203 -4.24 6.32 -38.25
N HIS A 204 -3.65 7.51 -38.06
CA HIS A 204 -4.16 8.73 -38.65
C HIS A 204 -4.12 8.71 -40.18
N LEU A 205 -2.99 8.29 -40.75
CA LEU A 205 -2.80 8.18 -42.18
C LEU A 205 -3.86 7.26 -42.81
N LEU A 206 -4.12 6.10 -42.21
CA LEU A 206 -5.09 5.11 -42.70
C LEU A 206 -6.53 5.65 -42.73
N GLN A 207 -6.91 6.47 -41.75
CA GLN A 207 -8.24 7.07 -41.66
C GLN A 207 -8.43 8.18 -42.70
N GLN A 208 -7.43 9.04 -42.89
CA GLN A 208 -7.56 10.26 -43.66
C GLN A 208 -7.25 10.10 -45.15
N THR A 209 -6.31 9.23 -45.50
CA THR A 209 -5.87 9.15 -46.89
C THR A 209 -6.91 8.45 -47.77
N SER A 210 -7.08 8.98 -48.97
CA SER A 210 -7.76 8.30 -50.08
C SER A 210 -6.74 7.65 -51.04
N ASP A 211 -5.46 8.01 -50.89
CA ASP A 211 -4.36 7.55 -51.73
C ASP A 211 -3.62 6.39 -51.04
N TYR A 212 -3.60 5.24 -51.72
CA TYR A 212 -2.93 4.04 -51.25
C TYR A 212 -1.39 4.17 -51.35
N GLN A 213 -0.85 5.01 -52.25
CA GLN A 213 0.60 5.18 -52.39
C GLN A 213 1.20 5.83 -51.16
N SER A 214 0.50 6.80 -50.56
CA SER A 214 0.90 7.42 -49.29
C SER A 214 1.09 6.38 -48.16
N ILE A 215 0.23 5.35 -48.10
CA ILE A 215 0.38 4.23 -47.14
C ILE A 215 1.63 3.42 -47.43
N VAL A 216 1.85 3.05 -48.70
CA VAL A 216 3.03 2.26 -49.11
C VAL A 216 4.31 3.03 -48.81
N PHE A 217 4.36 4.31 -49.14
CA PHE A 217 5.51 5.18 -48.89
C PHE A 217 5.85 5.24 -47.40
N TYR A 218 4.84 5.48 -46.54
CA TYR A 218 5.04 5.54 -45.10
C TYR A 218 5.58 4.22 -44.52
N LEU A 219 5.05 3.07 -44.98
CA LEU A 219 5.54 1.75 -44.58
C LEU A 219 6.95 1.45 -45.10
N GLU A 220 7.33 1.96 -46.28
CA GLU A 220 8.68 1.84 -46.83
C GLU A 220 9.70 2.67 -46.06
N GLU A 221 9.34 3.92 -45.73
CA GLU A 221 10.18 4.85 -44.96
C GLU A 221 10.48 4.31 -43.55
N HIS A 222 9.56 3.53 -42.98
CA HIS A 222 9.64 3.05 -41.60
C HIS A 222 9.73 1.52 -41.49
N GLN A 223 10.31 0.87 -42.51
CA GLN A 223 10.49 -0.59 -42.56
C GLN A 223 11.41 -1.17 -41.48
N ASP A 224 12.18 -0.34 -40.77
CA ASP A 224 12.97 -0.78 -39.61
C ASP A 224 12.07 -1.23 -38.46
N TYR A 225 10.85 -0.70 -38.39
CA TYR A 225 9.82 -1.22 -37.50
C TYR A 225 9.21 -2.50 -38.09
N LYS A 226 9.60 -3.65 -37.51
CA LYS A 226 9.26 -4.99 -38.02
C LYS A 226 7.79 -5.18 -38.44
N PRO A 227 6.76 -4.76 -37.66
CA PRO A 227 5.37 -4.91 -38.07
C PRO A 227 5.05 -4.22 -39.40
N PHE A 228 5.60 -3.03 -39.65
CA PHE A 228 5.40 -2.32 -40.92
C PHE A 228 6.06 -3.04 -42.08
N LYS A 229 7.27 -3.59 -41.87
CA LYS A 229 7.93 -4.46 -42.85
C LYS A 229 7.10 -5.70 -43.20
N ASP A 230 6.48 -6.31 -42.20
CA ASP A 230 5.65 -7.50 -42.36
C ASP A 230 4.36 -7.17 -43.13
N TRP A 231 3.76 -6.00 -42.90
CA TRP A 231 2.56 -5.52 -43.61
C TRP A 231 2.85 -5.01 -45.03
N LEU A 232 4.04 -4.46 -45.28
CA LEU A 232 4.40 -3.89 -46.57
C LEU A 232 4.30 -4.92 -47.71
N ARG A 233 4.71 -6.17 -47.46
CA ARG A 233 4.73 -7.23 -48.47
C ARG A 233 3.33 -7.57 -49.04
N PRO A 234 2.29 -7.82 -48.22
CA PRO A 234 0.93 -8.01 -48.75
C PRO A 234 0.34 -6.71 -49.31
N ILE A 235 0.57 -5.56 -48.67
CA ILE A 235 -0.03 -4.28 -49.09
C ILE A 235 0.45 -3.84 -50.47
N LYS A 236 1.71 -4.07 -50.84
CA LYS A 236 2.24 -3.79 -52.20
C LYS A 236 1.49 -4.48 -53.34
N LYS A 237 0.72 -5.54 -53.05
CA LYS A 237 -0.06 -6.28 -54.04
C LYS A 237 -1.51 -5.79 -54.16
N MET A 238 -1.94 -4.92 -53.25
CA MET A 238 -3.30 -4.38 -53.21
C MET A 238 -3.42 -3.21 -54.19
N LYS A 239 -4.62 -3.01 -54.73
CA LYS A 239 -4.86 -2.08 -55.84
C LYS A 239 -5.48 -0.75 -55.42
N ASP A 240 -6.11 -0.70 -54.25
CA ASP A 240 -6.78 0.48 -53.75
C ASP A 240 -6.80 0.55 -52.22
N ILE A 241 -7.24 1.69 -51.69
CA ILE A 241 -7.31 1.94 -50.24
C ILE A 241 -8.38 1.07 -49.55
N ALA A 242 -9.41 0.63 -50.27
CA ALA A 242 -10.48 -0.20 -49.70
C ALA A 242 -9.96 -1.62 -49.41
N GLU A 243 -9.12 -2.18 -50.28
CA GLU A 243 -8.42 -3.45 -50.04
C GLU A 243 -7.48 -3.37 -48.83
N ILE A 244 -6.74 -2.26 -48.67
CA ILE A 244 -5.86 -2.04 -47.52
C ILE A 244 -6.68 -1.94 -46.23
N ARG A 245 -7.75 -1.15 -46.21
CA ARG A 245 -8.63 -1.04 -45.04
C ARG A 245 -9.24 -2.40 -44.70
N ARG A 246 -9.68 -3.17 -45.70
CA ARG A 246 -10.20 -4.53 -45.51
C ARG A 246 -9.16 -5.44 -44.87
N PHE A 247 -7.91 -5.40 -45.33
CA PHE A 247 -6.80 -6.17 -44.74
C PHE A 247 -6.65 -5.90 -43.24
N PHE A 248 -6.63 -4.64 -42.81
CA PHE A 248 -6.52 -4.32 -41.39
C PHE A 248 -7.76 -4.67 -40.55
N THR A 249 -8.93 -4.78 -41.18
CA THR A 249 -10.16 -5.20 -40.48
C THR A 249 -10.40 -6.71 -40.44
N GLN A 250 -9.84 -7.47 -41.38
CA GLN A 250 -10.14 -8.90 -41.55
C GLN A 250 -8.95 -9.82 -41.29
N GLU A 251 -7.73 -9.39 -41.62
CA GLU A 251 -6.52 -10.22 -41.53
C GLU A 251 -5.63 -9.86 -40.34
N ILE A 252 -5.76 -8.64 -39.81
CA ILE A 252 -4.99 -8.15 -38.67
C ILE A 252 -5.90 -8.04 -37.45
N LEU A 253 -5.44 -8.59 -36.32
CA LEU A 253 -6.17 -8.49 -35.06
C LEU A 253 -6.13 -7.05 -34.51
N PRO A 254 -7.24 -6.55 -33.93
CA PRO A 254 -7.24 -5.27 -33.23
C PRO A 254 -6.46 -5.36 -31.90
N CYS A 255 -6.03 -4.22 -31.40
CA CYS A 255 -5.46 -4.12 -30.06
C CYS A 255 -6.55 -4.34 -29.00
N SER A 256 -6.24 -5.17 -28.00
CA SER A 256 -7.17 -5.50 -26.92
C SER A 256 -7.40 -4.37 -25.90
N PHE A 257 -6.44 -3.45 -25.78
CA PHE A 257 -6.46 -2.38 -24.76
C PHE A 257 -6.73 -0.99 -25.32
N VAL A 258 -6.50 -0.76 -26.61
CA VAL A 258 -6.67 0.55 -27.26
C VAL A 258 -7.56 0.39 -28.47
N ARG A 259 -8.82 0.79 -28.32
CA ARG A 259 -9.81 0.74 -29.40
C ARG A 259 -9.33 1.58 -30.59
N GLY A 260 -9.46 1.02 -31.79
CA GLY A 260 -9.06 1.67 -33.05
C GLY A 260 -7.65 1.30 -33.54
N LEU A 261 -6.73 0.88 -32.67
CA LEU A 261 -5.41 0.42 -33.12
C LEU A 261 -5.41 -1.04 -33.54
N THR A 262 -4.55 -1.35 -34.49
CA THR A 262 -4.18 -2.71 -34.86
C THR A 262 -3.12 -3.25 -33.91
N ALA A 263 -3.12 -4.55 -33.67
CA ALA A 263 -2.07 -5.18 -32.87
C ALA A 263 -0.82 -5.44 -33.71
N THR A 264 0.34 -5.17 -33.11
CA THR A 264 1.66 -5.37 -33.70
C THR A 264 2.48 -6.41 -32.92
N GLN A 265 1.98 -6.83 -31.76
CA GLN A 265 2.66 -7.71 -30.83
C GLN A 265 1.67 -8.38 -29.87
N SER A 266 2.22 -9.20 -28.97
CA SER A 266 1.47 -10.04 -28.04
C SER A 266 1.65 -9.57 -26.59
N TYR A 267 0.57 -9.56 -25.82
CA TYR A 267 0.62 -9.39 -24.36
C TYR A 267 1.12 -10.67 -23.70
N GLU A 268 2.25 -10.56 -23.00
CA GLU A 268 2.95 -11.69 -22.40
C GLU A 268 3.64 -11.23 -21.10
N GLU A 269 3.99 -12.18 -20.22
CA GLU A 269 4.74 -11.93 -18.97
C GLU A 269 6.04 -11.13 -19.16
N LYS A 270 6.65 -11.21 -20.34
CA LYS A 270 7.87 -10.45 -20.68
C LYS A 270 7.59 -8.96 -20.86
N VAL A 271 6.37 -8.62 -21.29
CA VAL A 271 5.88 -7.25 -21.55
C VAL A 271 5.27 -6.63 -20.29
N PHE A 272 4.54 -7.42 -19.50
CA PHE A 272 3.97 -6.99 -18.23
C PHE A 272 3.79 -8.24 -17.36
N SER A 273 4.53 -8.38 -16.26
CA SER A 273 4.54 -9.60 -15.45
C SER A 273 3.28 -9.81 -14.62
N PRO A 274 2.66 -8.81 -13.98
CA PRO A 274 1.49 -9.05 -13.16
C PRO A 274 0.34 -9.59 -14.00
N LEU A 275 -0.14 -10.79 -13.66
CA LEU A 275 -1.26 -11.51 -14.33
C LEU A 275 -1.05 -11.92 -15.79
N ALA A 276 0.03 -11.52 -16.47
CA ALA A 276 0.27 -12.00 -17.83
C ALA A 276 0.89 -13.39 -17.85
N LEU A 277 0.69 -14.06 -18.99
CA LEU A 277 1.03 -15.46 -19.16
C LEU A 277 2.12 -15.62 -20.22
N SER A 278 2.83 -16.74 -20.14
CA SER A 278 3.83 -17.11 -21.14
C SER A 278 3.14 -17.73 -22.36
N ARG A 279 3.24 -17.08 -23.53
CA ARG A 279 2.65 -17.59 -24.78
C ARG A 279 3.02 -19.04 -25.08
N ASN A 280 4.28 -19.40 -24.83
CA ASN A 280 4.80 -20.71 -25.20
C ASN A 280 4.66 -21.77 -24.10
N LYS A 281 4.61 -21.36 -22.83
CA LYS A 281 4.57 -22.27 -21.67
C LYS A 281 3.17 -22.44 -21.07
N ALA A 282 2.29 -21.45 -21.21
CA ALA A 282 0.93 -21.42 -20.65
C ALA A 282 -0.13 -21.54 -21.76
N VAL A 283 0.09 -22.47 -22.70
CA VAL A 283 -0.70 -22.63 -23.93
C VAL A 283 -2.18 -22.92 -23.64
N ASN A 284 -2.47 -23.56 -22.51
CA ASN A 284 -3.81 -23.86 -22.05
C ASN A 284 -4.67 -22.63 -21.71
N PHE A 285 -4.05 -21.46 -21.65
CA PHE A 285 -4.76 -20.18 -21.49
C PHE A 285 -4.97 -19.42 -22.80
N ASN A 286 -4.40 -19.92 -23.91
CA ASN A 286 -4.67 -19.36 -25.23
C ASN A 286 -5.95 -19.95 -25.81
N TRP A 287 -6.57 -19.19 -26.72
CA TRP A 287 -7.74 -19.67 -27.44
C TRP A 287 -7.42 -20.95 -28.20
N ASN A 288 -8.23 -21.99 -28.01
CA ASN A 288 -8.07 -23.30 -28.64
C ASN A 288 -6.66 -23.93 -28.49
N PHE A 289 -5.96 -23.64 -27.38
CA PHE A 289 -4.58 -24.11 -27.16
C PHE A 289 -3.60 -23.66 -28.27
N ASP A 290 -3.90 -22.57 -28.97
CA ASP A 290 -3.09 -22.09 -30.08
C ASP A 290 -2.04 -21.07 -29.60
N LYS A 291 -0.76 -21.39 -29.80
CA LYS A 291 0.36 -20.49 -29.47
C LYS A 291 0.41 -19.24 -30.36
N SER A 292 -0.27 -19.28 -31.51
CA SER A 292 -0.33 -18.20 -32.49
C SER A 292 -1.45 -17.19 -32.21
N LEU A 293 -2.34 -17.47 -31.25
CA LEU A 293 -3.43 -16.59 -30.84
C LEU A 293 -3.24 -16.02 -29.41
N PRO A 294 -2.11 -15.34 -29.10
CA PRO A 294 -1.98 -14.64 -27.83
C PRO A 294 -2.85 -13.38 -27.81
N VAL A 295 -3.07 -12.82 -26.61
CA VAL A 295 -3.80 -11.55 -26.45
C VAL A 295 -3.11 -10.44 -27.27
N PRO A 296 -3.76 -9.90 -28.30
CA PRO A 296 -3.13 -8.98 -29.26
C PRO A 296 -3.07 -7.55 -28.70
N ILE A 297 -1.90 -6.90 -28.76
CA ILE A 297 -1.71 -5.51 -28.30
C ILE A 297 -0.88 -4.68 -29.28
N SER A 298 -1.06 -3.37 -29.22
CA SER A 298 -0.29 -2.37 -29.96
C SER A 298 0.96 -1.94 -29.17
N ALA A 299 1.90 -1.26 -29.82
CA ALA A 299 3.03 -0.61 -29.16
C ALA A 299 2.57 0.56 -28.27
N VAL A 300 1.48 1.25 -28.63
CA VAL A 300 0.85 2.26 -27.75
C VAL A 300 0.41 1.62 -26.43
N ALA A 301 -0.29 0.48 -26.47
CA ALA A 301 -0.69 -0.23 -25.25
C ALA A 301 0.54 -0.70 -24.44
N ARG A 302 1.60 -1.16 -25.09
CA ARG A 302 2.88 -1.51 -24.43
C ARG A 302 3.49 -0.30 -23.71
N LEU A 303 3.49 0.86 -24.35
CA LEU A 303 3.99 2.09 -23.75
C LEU A 303 3.15 2.49 -22.53
N ILE A 304 1.82 2.44 -22.62
CA ILE A 304 0.96 2.72 -21.45
C ILE A 304 1.24 1.75 -20.29
N LEU A 305 1.40 0.45 -20.58
CA LEU A 305 1.76 -0.53 -19.55
C LEU A 305 3.13 -0.26 -18.91
N LEU A 306 4.10 0.29 -19.65
CA LEU A 306 5.40 0.71 -19.11
C LEU A 306 5.26 1.80 -18.04
N LEU A 307 4.23 2.65 -18.16
CA LEU A 307 3.96 3.76 -17.24
C LEU A 307 3.20 3.33 -15.98
N THR A 308 2.73 2.09 -15.91
CA THR A 308 2.00 1.54 -14.74
C THR A 308 2.71 1.78 -13.41
N PRO A 309 4.03 1.50 -13.24
CA PRO A 309 4.68 1.63 -11.93
C PRO A 309 4.65 3.05 -11.37
N ILE A 310 4.74 4.05 -12.25
CA ILE A 310 4.71 5.47 -11.85
C ILE A 310 3.29 6.01 -11.70
N GLY A 311 2.26 5.27 -12.13
CA GLY A 311 0.86 5.55 -11.83
C GLY A 311 0.42 5.04 -10.46
N LEU A 312 1.14 4.07 -9.90
CA LEU A 312 0.81 3.43 -8.62
C LEU A 312 1.55 4.04 -7.44
N ALA A 313 0.98 3.91 -6.23
CA ALA A 313 1.66 4.27 -4.99
C ALA A 313 2.48 3.09 -4.46
N SER A 314 3.80 3.23 -4.31
CA SER A 314 4.68 2.18 -3.79
C SER A 314 4.87 2.26 -2.28
N TYR A 315 4.80 1.14 -1.58
CA TYR A 315 5.06 1.07 -0.13
C TYR A 315 5.43 -0.34 0.31
N THR A 316 5.92 -0.50 1.54
CA THR A 316 6.19 -1.81 2.14
C THR A 316 5.05 -2.24 3.05
N ARG A 317 4.81 -3.55 3.09
CA ARG A 317 3.78 -4.18 3.93
C ARG A 317 4.34 -5.48 4.50
N ARG A 318 4.12 -5.69 5.80
CA ARG A 318 4.39 -6.96 6.48
C ARG A 318 3.25 -7.94 6.19
N ILE A 319 3.59 -9.14 5.74
CA ILE A 319 2.69 -10.28 5.58
C ILE A 319 3.11 -11.40 6.53
N GLY A 320 2.18 -12.29 6.86
CA GLY A 320 2.43 -13.42 7.79
C GLY A 320 2.13 -13.10 9.26
N ALA A 321 2.42 -14.07 10.13
CA ALA A 321 2.20 -14.00 11.58
C ALA A 321 3.47 -13.53 12.31
N ASP A 322 3.39 -13.24 13.61
CA ASP A 322 4.53 -12.71 14.37
C ASP A 322 5.79 -13.59 14.32
N GLU A 323 5.61 -14.92 14.31
CA GLU A 323 6.69 -15.92 14.27
C GLU A 323 7.22 -16.21 12.85
N ALA A 324 6.41 -15.91 11.82
CA ALA A 324 6.75 -16.16 10.42
C ALA A 324 6.17 -15.02 9.56
N ASN A 325 6.95 -13.95 9.42
CA ASN A 325 6.60 -12.76 8.67
C ASN A 325 7.60 -12.46 7.55
N GLU A 326 7.10 -11.80 6.51
CA GLU A 326 7.93 -11.26 5.43
C GLU A 326 7.51 -9.81 5.18
N THR A 327 8.46 -8.94 4.84
CA THR A 327 8.16 -7.57 4.41
C THR A 327 8.31 -7.48 2.91
N LEU A 328 7.19 -7.26 2.22
CA LEU A 328 7.15 -7.18 0.77
C LEU A 328 6.83 -5.75 0.32
N ARG A 329 7.27 -5.40 -0.89
CA ARG A 329 6.89 -4.15 -1.54
C ARG A 329 5.59 -4.36 -2.32
N PHE A 330 4.61 -3.52 -2.04
CA PHE A 330 3.33 -3.46 -2.73
C PHE A 330 3.21 -2.16 -3.52
N PHE A 331 2.33 -2.20 -4.52
CA PHE A 331 1.92 -1.06 -5.33
C PHE A 331 0.40 -0.96 -5.29
N GLY A 332 -0.12 0.22 -4.94
CA GLY A 332 -1.54 0.47 -4.71
C GLY A 332 -2.16 1.44 -5.73
N LEU A 333 -3.42 1.19 -6.06
CA LEU A 333 -4.29 2.02 -6.90
C LEU A 333 -5.63 2.23 -6.18
N VAL A 334 -6.21 3.41 -6.35
CA VAL A 334 -7.57 3.74 -5.87
C VAL A 334 -8.45 4.08 -7.07
N LEU A 335 -9.59 3.41 -7.21
CA LEU A 335 -10.58 3.67 -8.25
C LEU A 335 -11.92 4.01 -7.61
N SER A 336 -12.74 4.76 -8.33
CA SER A 336 -14.11 5.08 -7.97
C SER A 336 -14.98 5.11 -9.23
N GLU A 337 -16.30 5.12 -9.05
CA GLU A 337 -17.27 5.25 -10.14
C GLU A 337 -17.27 6.66 -10.79
N LYS A 338 -16.40 7.55 -10.34
CA LYS A 338 -16.25 8.89 -10.88
C LYS A 338 -15.54 8.88 -12.24
N ASN A 339 -15.61 10.03 -12.91
CA ASN A 339 -14.82 10.32 -14.10
C ASN A 339 -13.31 10.12 -13.84
N PHE A 340 -12.59 9.77 -14.90
CA PHE A 340 -11.15 9.48 -14.86
C PHE A 340 -10.33 10.60 -14.21
N ILE A 341 -10.65 11.88 -14.45
CA ILE A 341 -9.96 13.02 -13.82
C ILE A 341 -10.01 12.98 -12.28
N GLU A 342 -11.10 12.49 -11.69
CA GLU A 342 -11.23 12.35 -10.24
C GLU A 342 -10.39 11.18 -9.73
N ASN A 343 -10.35 10.07 -10.48
CA ASN A 343 -9.45 8.95 -10.18
C ASN A 343 -7.97 9.40 -10.25
N VAL A 344 -7.58 10.26 -11.19
CA VAL A 344 -6.24 10.86 -11.24
C VAL A 344 -5.94 11.65 -9.97
N LYS A 345 -6.86 12.54 -9.56
CA LYS A 345 -6.71 13.34 -8.32
C LYS A 345 -6.59 12.46 -7.08
N ASP A 346 -7.52 11.53 -6.88
CA ASP A 346 -7.53 10.63 -5.72
C ASP A 346 -6.26 9.77 -5.66
N ASN A 347 -5.74 9.30 -6.80
CA ASN A 347 -4.48 8.57 -6.85
C ASN A 347 -3.25 9.44 -6.62
N ASN A 348 -3.27 10.72 -7.00
CA ASN A 348 -2.18 11.65 -6.70
C ASN A 348 -2.13 11.95 -5.19
N THR A 349 -3.28 12.21 -4.56
CA THR A 349 -3.38 12.31 -3.09
C THR A 349 -2.88 11.03 -2.42
N TYR A 350 -3.35 9.86 -2.88
CA TYR A 350 -2.94 8.57 -2.31
C TYR A 350 -1.43 8.35 -2.47
N HIS A 351 -0.88 8.59 -3.66
CA HIS A 351 0.55 8.48 -3.95
C HIS A 351 1.39 9.34 -3.01
N THR A 352 1.09 10.64 -2.91
CA THR A 352 1.82 11.57 -2.04
C THR A 352 1.81 11.10 -0.59
N ARG A 353 0.63 10.77 -0.04
CA ARG A 353 0.49 10.30 1.34
C ARG A 353 1.30 9.02 1.59
N ARG A 354 1.26 8.04 0.67
CA ARG A 354 2.02 6.80 0.83
C ARG A 354 3.53 7.04 0.75
N MET A 355 3.98 7.94 -0.13
CA MET A 355 5.39 8.32 -0.27
C MET A 355 5.94 9.06 0.97
N GLU A 356 5.09 9.84 1.65
CA GLU A 356 5.42 10.49 2.93
C GLU A 356 5.46 9.52 4.13
N GLY A 357 5.17 8.22 3.90
CA GLY A 357 5.26 7.19 4.93
C GLY A 357 4.01 7.04 5.81
N SER A 358 2.86 7.58 5.39
CA SER A 358 1.60 7.34 6.08
C SER A 358 1.29 5.84 6.20
N THR A 359 0.57 5.44 7.25
CA THR A 359 0.00 4.08 7.35
C THR A 359 -1.15 3.87 6.36
N PHE A 360 -1.58 2.63 6.15
CA PHE A 360 -2.65 2.35 5.16
C PHE A 360 -3.96 3.04 5.57
N GLU A 361 -4.28 3.00 6.86
CA GLU A 361 -5.43 3.72 7.42
C GLU A 361 -5.33 5.24 7.21
N GLU A 362 -4.18 5.85 7.54
CA GLU A 362 -3.99 7.30 7.38
C GLU A 362 -4.11 7.75 5.92
N ALA A 363 -3.65 6.94 4.97
CA ALA A 363 -3.80 7.21 3.55
C ALA A 363 -5.28 7.19 3.12
N ILE A 364 -6.06 6.19 3.56
CA ILE A 364 -7.49 6.07 3.24
C ILE A 364 -8.31 7.17 3.90
N VAL A 365 -8.12 7.39 5.20
CA VAL A 365 -8.82 8.46 5.94
C VAL A 365 -8.45 9.83 5.37
N GLY A 366 -7.17 10.02 5.04
CA GLY A 366 -6.66 11.22 4.37
C GLY A 366 -7.35 11.49 3.04
N LEU A 367 -7.44 10.48 2.17
CA LEU A 367 -8.12 10.55 0.88
C LEU A 367 -9.59 10.95 1.01
N LEU A 368 -10.29 10.46 2.04
CA LEU A 368 -11.68 10.84 2.32
C LEU A 368 -11.82 12.24 2.91
N SER A 369 -10.77 12.79 3.53
CA SER A 369 -10.81 14.07 4.24
C SER A 369 -10.45 15.30 3.38
N GLU A 370 -9.68 15.14 2.30
CA GLU A 370 -9.11 16.24 1.51
C GLU A 370 -10.08 16.94 0.54
N SER A 371 -11.31 16.46 0.33
CA SER A 371 -12.23 17.11 -0.61
C SER A 371 -13.02 18.26 0.03
N ILE A 372 -13.08 19.38 -0.67
CA ILE A 372 -13.94 20.54 -0.37
C ILE A 372 -15.41 20.11 -0.21
N ASP A 373 -15.85 19.07 -0.91
CA ASP A 373 -17.21 18.55 -0.87
C ASP A 373 -17.33 17.21 -0.10
N LYS A 374 -17.30 17.30 1.24
CA LYS A 374 -17.48 16.13 2.14
C LYS A 374 -18.78 15.36 1.86
N GLY A 375 -19.78 15.97 1.23
CA GLY A 375 -21.07 15.35 0.91
C GLY A 375 -21.02 14.40 -0.28
N GLU A 376 -20.20 14.67 -1.29
CA GLU A 376 -20.05 13.79 -2.46
C GLU A 376 -19.24 12.53 -2.15
N LYS A 377 -18.11 12.63 -1.43
CA LYS A 377 -17.28 11.45 -1.10
C LYS A 377 -18.01 10.44 -0.20
N GLN A 378 -18.95 10.88 0.63
CA GLN A 378 -19.79 9.99 1.44
C GLN A 378 -20.74 9.12 0.62
N ARG A 379 -20.97 9.44 -0.67
CA ARG A 379 -21.90 8.71 -1.55
C ARG A 379 -21.20 7.78 -2.53
N ASN A 380 -19.87 7.83 -2.63
CA ASN A 380 -19.13 7.08 -3.61
C ASN A 380 -18.59 5.77 -3.04
N ALA A 381 -18.70 4.71 -3.84
CA ALA A 381 -17.94 3.50 -3.60
C ALA A 381 -16.52 3.67 -4.14
N TYR A 382 -15.55 3.07 -3.44
CA TYR A 382 -14.17 3.01 -3.89
C TYR A 382 -13.72 1.56 -4.02
N PHE A 383 -12.77 1.35 -4.93
CA PHE A 383 -12.12 0.09 -5.18
C PHE A 383 -10.62 0.28 -5.06
N PHE A 384 -9.97 -0.49 -4.20
CA PHE A 384 -8.51 -0.44 -4.05
C PHE A 384 -7.90 -1.71 -4.62
N VAL A 385 -6.87 -1.54 -5.43
CA VAL A 385 -6.03 -2.64 -5.92
C VAL A 385 -4.68 -2.52 -5.25
N GLU A 386 -4.21 -3.59 -4.62
CA GLU A 386 -2.84 -3.68 -4.16
C GLU A 386 -2.17 -4.90 -4.75
N LEU A 387 -0.97 -4.74 -5.28
CA LEU A 387 -0.24 -5.83 -5.89
C LEU A 387 1.22 -5.89 -5.41
N HIS A 388 1.70 -7.11 -5.27
CA HIS A 388 3.12 -7.44 -5.18
C HIS A 388 3.41 -8.46 -6.27
N SER A 389 4.53 -8.31 -6.98
CA SER A 389 4.92 -9.24 -8.03
C SER A 389 6.42 -9.47 -8.02
N ASP A 390 6.83 -10.71 -8.26
CA ASP A 390 8.20 -11.12 -8.50
C ASP A 390 8.26 -12.02 -9.73
N TYR A 391 8.84 -11.49 -10.79
CA TYR A 391 8.99 -12.18 -12.07
C TYR A 391 9.85 -13.44 -11.97
N LYS A 392 10.87 -13.47 -11.08
CA LYS A 392 11.78 -14.62 -10.97
C LYS A 392 11.09 -15.81 -10.32
N SER A 393 10.36 -15.58 -9.23
CA SER A 393 9.59 -16.63 -8.54
C SER A 393 8.23 -16.89 -9.18
N LYS A 394 7.85 -16.14 -10.23
CA LYS A 394 6.53 -16.22 -10.90
C LYS A 394 5.37 -16.06 -9.92
N LYS A 395 5.56 -15.19 -8.93
CA LYS A 395 4.62 -14.96 -7.83
C LYS A 395 4.02 -13.57 -7.95
N THR A 396 2.69 -13.50 -8.05
CA THR A 396 1.94 -12.26 -7.93
C THR A 396 0.93 -12.42 -6.80
N LEU A 397 0.97 -11.51 -5.83
CA LEU A 397 -0.06 -11.34 -4.82
C LEU A 397 -0.91 -10.15 -5.23
N LEU A 398 -2.22 -10.35 -5.32
CA LEU A 398 -3.16 -9.33 -5.72
C LEU A 398 -4.31 -9.30 -4.72
N ASP A 399 -4.46 -8.16 -4.04
CA ASP A 399 -5.54 -7.92 -3.13
C ASP A 399 -6.49 -6.88 -3.75
N TYR A 400 -7.77 -7.24 -3.80
CA TYR A 400 -8.86 -6.34 -4.15
C TYR A 400 -9.65 -5.99 -2.89
N TYR A 401 -9.96 -4.71 -2.75
CA TYR A 401 -10.71 -4.17 -1.63
C TYR A 401 -11.86 -3.31 -2.14
N HIS A 402 -13.03 -3.48 -1.54
CA HIS A 402 -14.19 -2.68 -1.87
C HIS A 402 -14.61 -1.87 -0.65
N MET A 403 -14.69 -0.55 -0.82
CA MET A 403 -15.23 0.36 0.17
C MET A 403 -16.62 0.80 -0.27
N PRO A 404 -17.67 0.12 0.22
CA PRO A 404 -19.04 0.53 -0.06
C PRO A 404 -19.37 1.86 0.63
N VAL A 405 -20.44 2.51 0.17
CA VAL A 405 -20.91 3.82 0.61
C VAL A 405 -21.04 3.93 2.13
N TYR A 406 -21.62 2.91 2.80
CA TYR A 406 -21.77 2.93 4.26
C TYR A 406 -20.42 2.97 5.00
N LEU A 407 -19.39 2.36 4.40
CA LEU A 407 -18.07 2.26 5.00
C LEU A 407 -17.28 3.54 4.77
N ALA A 408 -17.42 4.16 3.58
CA ALA A 408 -16.94 5.51 3.34
C ALA A 408 -17.55 6.50 4.35
N TYR A 409 -18.87 6.43 4.57
CA TYR A 409 -19.56 7.23 5.58
C TYR A 409 -19.03 7.02 7.00
N PHE A 410 -18.82 5.76 7.41
CA PHE A 410 -18.19 5.44 8.70
C PHE A 410 -16.78 6.04 8.82
N LEU A 411 -15.92 5.89 7.80
CA LEU A 411 -14.55 6.38 7.83
C LEU A 411 -14.47 7.91 7.79
N THR A 412 -15.36 8.59 7.08
CA THR A 412 -15.45 10.05 7.13
C THR A 412 -15.84 10.56 8.53
N LYS A 413 -16.77 9.88 9.20
CA LYS A 413 -17.28 10.32 10.52
C LYS A 413 -16.39 9.88 11.69
N TYR A 414 -15.81 8.68 11.63
CA TYR A 414 -15.10 8.05 12.74
C TYR A 414 -13.69 7.57 12.39
N GLY A 415 -13.20 7.75 11.16
CA GLY A 415 -11.89 7.26 10.72
C GLY A 415 -10.73 7.73 11.59
N LYS A 416 -10.75 8.99 12.06
CA LYS A 416 -9.74 9.53 12.99
C LYS A 416 -9.63 8.72 14.29
N THR A 417 -10.73 8.11 14.74
CA THR A 417 -10.75 7.28 15.96
C THR A 417 -10.03 5.94 15.78
N LEU A 418 -9.74 5.52 14.54
CA LEU A 418 -8.93 4.32 14.28
C LEU A 418 -7.51 4.47 14.83
N LYS A 419 -6.98 5.69 14.95
CA LYS A 419 -5.66 5.96 15.55
C LYS A 419 -5.54 5.51 17.01
N LEU A 420 -6.67 5.40 17.72
CA LEU A 420 -6.74 4.87 19.08
C LEU A 420 -6.51 3.35 19.13
N MET A 421 -6.49 2.67 17.98
CA MET A 421 -5.98 1.31 17.87
C MET A 421 -4.45 1.36 17.82
N LEU A 422 -3.83 1.23 19.00
CA LEU A 422 -2.43 1.60 19.25
C LEU A 422 -1.38 0.73 18.56
N HIS A 423 -1.75 -0.48 18.09
CA HIS A 423 -0.83 -1.37 17.39
C HIS A 423 -0.96 -1.21 15.86
N PRO A 424 0.00 -0.60 15.15
CA PRO A 424 -0.17 -0.21 13.74
C PRO A 424 -0.49 -1.37 12.80
N ASN A 425 0.19 -2.52 12.95
CA ASN A 425 -0.03 -3.67 12.07
C ASN A 425 -1.42 -4.29 12.25
N LEU A 426 -1.95 -4.29 13.49
CA LEU A 426 -3.29 -4.82 13.76
C LEU A 426 -4.36 -3.82 13.31
N ARG A 427 -4.10 -2.51 13.40
CA ARG A 427 -4.96 -1.46 12.85
C ARG A 427 -5.07 -1.57 11.33
N ASP A 428 -3.96 -1.71 10.63
CA ASP A 428 -3.95 -1.91 9.18
C ASP A 428 -4.66 -3.21 8.80
N LYS A 429 -4.42 -4.31 9.53
CA LYS A 429 -5.11 -5.59 9.33
C LYS A 429 -6.62 -5.45 9.56
N PHE A 430 -7.05 -4.73 10.60
CA PHE A 430 -8.46 -4.46 10.89
C PHE A 430 -9.14 -3.81 9.70
N LEU A 431 -8.58 -2.70 9.19
CA LEU A 431 -9.16 -1.98 8.06
C LEU A 431 -9.21 -2.83 6.78
N ARG A 432 -8.16 -3.60 6.51
CA ARG A 432 -8.11 -4.52 5.36
C ARG A 432 -9.17 -5.61 5.41
N VAL A 433 -9.41 -6.19 6.59
CA VAL A 433 -10.46 -7.20 6.79
C VAL A 433 -11.83 -6.59 6.54
N VAL A 434 -12.07 -5.38 7.06
CA VAL A 434 -13.32 -4.64 6.84
C VAL A 434 -13.54 -4.33 5.36
N LEU A 435 -12.51 -3.88 4.65
CA LEU A 435 -12.58 -3.58 3.21
C LEU A 435 -12.71 -4.84 2.32
N LYS A 436 -12.46 -6.04 2.87
CA LYS A 436 -12.79 -7.32 2.23
C LYS A 436 -14.23 -7.75 2.50
N GLY A 437 -15.04 -6.91 3.15
CA GLY A 437 -16.42 -7.23 3.53
C GLY A 437 -16.52 -8.23 4.69
N LEU A 438 -15.43 -8.47 5.42
CA LEU A 438 -15.38 -9.44 6.51
C LEU A 438 -15.51 -8.76 7.86
N ASP A 439 -16.10 -9.46 8.82
CA ASP A 439 -16.14 -9.02 10.22
C ASP A 439 -14.72 -9.06 10.83
N PRO A 440 -14.17 -7.92 11.32
CA PRO A 440 -12.83 -7.86 11.90
C PRO A 440 -12.71 -8.45 13.31
N LYS A 441 -13.70 -9.20 13.82
CA LYS A 441 -13.66 -9.82 15.16
C LYS A 441 -12.39 -10.63 15.45
N GLN A 442 -11.84 -11.33 14.46
CA GLN A 442 -10.59 -12.07 14.64
C GLN A 442 -9.42 -11.14 14.96
N VAL A 443 -9.38 -9.96 14.36
CA VAL A 443 -8.37 -8.93 14.66
C VAL A 443 -8.58 -8.35 16.06
N VAL A 444 -9.84 -8.19 16.51
CA VAL A 444 -10.14 -7.82 17.90
C VAL A 444 -9.62 -8.88 18.89
N PHE A 445 -9.80 -10.17 18.58
CA PHE A 445 -9.25 -11.25 19.41
C PHE A 445 -7.72 -11.28 19.44
N GLU A 446 -7.07 -10.93 18.32
CA GLU A 446 -5.61 -10.76 18.27
C GLU A 446 -5.14 -9.60 19.15
N TYR A 447 -5.86 -8.46 19.14
CA TYR A 447 -5.62 -7.35 20.06
C TYR A 447 -5.73 -7.78 21.52
N LEU A 448 -6.77 -8.53 21.88
CA LEU A 448 -6.94 -9.04 23.26
C LEU A 448 -5.82 -10.01 23.64
N ARG A 449 -5.41 -10.89 22.72
CA ARG A 449 -4.28 -11.81 22.95
C ARG A 449 -2.97 -11.07 23.16
N LEU A 450 -2.75 -9.98 22.40
CA LEU A 450 -1.61 -9.09 22.61
C LEU A 450 -1.72 -8.40 23.97
N ALA A 451 -2.89 -7.89 24.33
CA ALA A 451 -3.14 -7.20 25.60
C ALA A 451 -2.92 -8.09 26.84
N ILE A 452 -3.11 -9.41 26.73
CA ILE A 452 -2.76 -10.35 27.81
C ILE A 452 -1.25 -10.31 28.12
N LYS A 453 -0.41 -10.15 27.10
CA LYS A 453 1.05 -10.03 27.27
C LYS A 453 1.46 -8.59 27.60
N GLU A 454 0.81 -7.63 26.95
CA GLU A 454 1.15 -6.21 26.95
C GLU A 454 -0.10 -5.36 27.27
N PRO A 455 -0.43 -5.15 28.55
CA PRO A 455 -1.70 -4.54 28.97
C PRO A 455 -2.00 -3.15 28.40
N PHE A 456 -0.98 -2.39 27.98
CA PHE A 456 -1.17 -1.11 27.29
C PHE A 456 -2.00 -1.25 26.00
N HIS A 457 -2.01 -2.43 25.36
CA HIS A 457 -2.80 -2.68 24.16
C HIS A 457 -4.28 -3.02 24.43
N ALA A 458 -4.71 -3.12 25.70
CA ALA A 458 -6.10 -3.36 26.06
C ALA A 458 -7.03 -2.21 25.61
N GLU A 459 -6.57 -0.96 25.70
CA GLU A 459 -7.29 0.21 25.19
C GLU A 459 -7.50 0.11 23.67
N GLY A 460 -6.46 -0.31 22.94
CA GLY A 460 -6.56 -0.59 21.50
C GLY A 460 -7.61 -1.65 21.18
N ALA A 461 -7.71 -2.71 21.99
CA ALA A 461 -8.74 -3.75 21.84
C ALA A 461 -10.16 -3.22 22.08
N TYR A 462 -10.33 -2.35 23.07
CA TYR A 462 -11.59 -1.66 23.35
C TYR A 462 -12.04 -0.80 22.15
N HIS A 463 -11.14 0.03 21.60
CA HIS A 463 -11.45 0.85 20.44
C HIS A 463 -11.71 0.03 19.17
N ALA A 464 -10.97 -1.06 18.96
CA ALA A 464 -11.23 -2.01 17.87
C ALA A 464 -12.63 -2.62 17.97
N THR A 465 -13.06 -3.00 19.18
CA THR A 465 -14.40 -3.54 19.43
C THR A 465 -15.49 -2.50 19.14
N ARG A 466 -15.31 -1.25 19.60
CA ARG A 466 -16.23 -0.14 19.34
C ARG A 466 -16.34 0.18 17.85
N ALA A 467 -15.22 0.27 17.15
CA ALA A 467 -15.19 0.49 15.70
C ALA A 467 -15.90 -0.64 14.94
N ARG A 468 -15.66 -1.90 15.31
CA ARG A 468 -16.36 -3.07 14.75
C ARG A 468 -17.87 -2.90 14.89
N LYS A 469 -18.37 -2.57 16.08
CA LYS A 469 -19.83 -2.42 16.29
C LYS A 469 -20.42 -1.30 15.44
N ARG A 470 -19.75 -0.16 15.36
CA ARG A 470 -20.17 0.97 14.50
C ARG A 470 -20.23 0.57 13.03
N ILE A 471 -19.25 -0.17 12.52
CA ILE A 471 -19.24 -0.70 11.14
C ILE A 471 -20.41 -1.66 10.91
N LEU A 472 -20.70 -2.56 11.86
CA LEU A 472 -21.87 -3.44 11.78
C LEU A 472 -23.19 -2.66 11.77
N GLN A 473 -23.29 -1.55 12.52
CA GLN A 473 -24.46 -0.66 12.45
C GLN A 473 -24.55 0.06 11.09
N ALA A 474 -23.41 0.54 10.57
CA ALA A 474 -23.34 1.18 9.26
C ALA A 474 -23.82 0.23 8.14
N GLY A 475 -23.37 -1.04 8.18
CA GLY A 475 -23.80 -2.07 7.23
C GLY A 475 -25.29 -2.41 7.30
N LYS A 476 -25.97 -2.12 8.42
CA LYS A 476 -27.43 -2.22 8.57
C LYS A 476 -28.17 -0.95 8.16
N GLY A 477 -27.49 0.08 7.66
CA GLY A 477 -28.08 1.36 7.28
C GLY A 477 -28.41 2.29 8.47
N VAL A 478 -27.89 2.03 9.66
CA VAL A 478 -28.15 2.85 10.85
C VAL A 478 -27.31 4.13 10.80
N LYS A 479 -27.97 5.30 10.78
CA LYS A 479 -27.30 6.62 10.75
C LYS A 479 -26.55 6.93 12.05
N GLU A 480 -27.17 6.64 13.18
CA GLU A 480 -26.61 6.81 14.54
C GLU A 480 -25.80 5.56 14.95
N MET A 481 -24.63 5.37 14.33
CA MET A 481 -23.75 4.22 14.60
C MET A 481 -23.23 4.13 16.04
N ALA A 482 -23.23 5.26 16.77
CA ALA A 482 -22.72 5.39 18.13
C ALA A 482 -23.75 5.05 19.22
N ASN A 483 -24.95 4.60 18.84
CA ASN A 483 -26.04 4.25 19.75
C ASN A 483 -25.64 3.28 20.88
N TYR A 484 -24.70 2.36 20.63
CA TYR A 484 -24.22 1.40 21.62
C TYR A 484 -22.97 1.83 22.38
N ASP A 485 -22.36 2.99 22.07
CA ASP A 485 -21.07 3.38 22.66
C ASP A 485 -21.14 3.47 24.18
N LYS A 486 -22.22 4.04 24.74
CA LYS A 486 -22.41 4.14 26.19
C LYS A 486 -22.46 2.76 26.86
N THR A 487 -23.18 1.83 26.27
CA THR A 487 -23.29 0.46 26.78
C THR A 487 -21.95 -0.28 26.67
N ILE A 488 -21.22 -0.09 25.57
CA ILE A 488 -19.86 -0.63 25.40
C ILE A 488 -18.92 -0.04 26.47
N THR A 489 -18.92 1.26 26.70
CA THR A 489 -18.13 1.88 27.77
C THR A 489 -18.51 1.33 29.15
N TYR A 490 -19.79 1.14 29.42
CA TYR A 490 -20.25 0.54 30.67
C TYR A 490 -19.74 -0.90 30.86
N VAL A 491 -19.81 -1.76 29.85
CA VAL A 491 -19.26 -3.14 29.89
C VAL A 491 -17.74 -3.13 30.12
N TYR A 492 -17.01 -2.18 29.54
CA TYR A 492 -15.57 -2.04 29.76
C TYR A 492 -15.29 -1.75 31.24
N TYR A 493 -16.00 -0.80 31.86
CA TYR A 493 -15.80 -0.47 33.27
C TYR A 493 -16.20 -1.61 34.21
N GLN A 494 -17.16 -2.47 33.85
CA GLN A 494 -17.42 -3.70 34.62
C GLN A 494 -16.20 -4.63 34.68
N GLY A 495 -15.43 -4.72 33.60
CA GLY A 495 -14.15 -5.44 33.60
C GLY A 495 -13.09 -4.78 34.48
N VAL A 496 -13.00 -3.45 34.44
CA VAL A 496 -12.07 -2.65 35.27
C VAL A 496 -12.40 -2.80 36.77
N GLU A 497 -13.67 -2.68 37.15
CA GLU A 497 -14.13 -2.86 38.53
C GLU A 497 -13.78 -4.25 39.06
N LEU A 498 -13.99 -5.29 38.25
CA LEU A 498 -13.63 -6.66 38.63
C LEU A 498 -12.11 -6.82 38.79
N ARG A 499 -11.32 -6.25 37.88
CA ARG A 499 -9.85 -6.21 37.99
C ARG A 499 -9.43 -5.55 39.31
N GLN A 500 -10.00 -4.39 39.63
CA GLN A 500 -9.70 -3.66 40.86
C GLN A 500 -10.04 -4.47 42.10
N ALA A 501 -11.17 -5.19 42.11
CA ALA A 501 -11.50 -6.07 43.22
C ALA A 501 -10.53 -7.24 43.38
N ILE A 502 -10.08 -7.86 42.28
CA ILE A 502 -9.11 -8.98 42.30
C ILE A 502 -7.72 -8.52 42.75
N ILE A 503 -7.29 -7.31 42.39
CA ILE A 503 -5.99 -6.75 42.79
C ILE A 503 -6.07 -6.18 44.22
N GLY A 504 -7.13 -5.44 44.54
CA GLY A 504 -7.31 -4.73 45.80
C GLY A 504 -7.50 -5.64 47.01
N THR A 505 -8.00 -6.86 46.83
CA THR A 505 -8.16 -7.88 47.89
C THR A 505 -6.83 -8.45 48.41
N ARG A 506 -5.69 -8.19 47.75
CA ARG A 506 -4.37 -8.65 48.21
C ARG A 506 -3.54 -7.61 48.95
N LEU A 507 -3.74 -6.32 48.71
CA LEU A 507 -3.04 -5.26 49.46
C LEU A 507 -3.42 -5.25 50.96
N SER A 508 -4.50 -5.95 51.34
CA SER A 508 -4.90 -6.18 52.74
C SER A 508 -4.29 -7.44 53.37
N ASP A 509 -3.83 -8.41 52.57
CA ASP A 509 -3.27 -9.68 53.06
C ASP A 509 -1.76 -9.62 53.28
N GLU A 510 -1.02 -8.72 52.61
CA GLU A 510 0.42 -8.52 52.85
C GLU A 510 0.73 -7.81 54.18
N SER A 511 -0.29 -7.30 54.89
CA SER A 511 -0.15 -6.71 56.23
C SER A 511 -0.28 -7.73 57.37
N GLY A 512 -0.64 -8.98 57.07
CA GLY A 512 -0.78 -10.06 58.06
C GLY A 512 0.41 -11.02 57.98
N GLY A 513 1.29 -10.96 58.98
CA GLY A 513 2.43 -11.87 59.09
C GLY A 513 2.00 -13.34 59.13
N GLY A 514 2.33 -14.08 58.06
CA GLY A 514 2.11 -15.52 57.94
C GLY A 514 2.81 -16.06 56.68
N GLU A 515 3.41 -17.24 56.80
CA GLU A 515 4.38 -17.84 55.87
C GLU A 515 4.06 -17.71 54.38
N ALA A 516 5.07 -17.27 53.63
CA ALA A 516 5.03 -16.97 52.20
C ALA A 516 4.86 -18.24 51.35
N LEU A 517 3.61 -18.66 51.14
CA LEU A 517 3.25 -19.56 50.04
C LEU A 517 3.37 -18.79 48.71
N TYR A 518 4.26 -19.21 47.81
CA TYR A 518 4.44 -18.64 46.47
C TYR A 518 3.10 -18.64 45.69
N ARG A 519 2.36 -17.53 45.72
CA ARG A 519 1.11 -17.34 44.94
C ARG A 519 1.36 -16.31 43.85
N ALA A 520 1.14 -16.71 42.59
CA ALA A 520 1.29 -15.86 41.41
C ALA A 520 0.63 -14.49 41.61
N SER A 521 1.31 -13.39 41.23
CA SER A 521 0.85 -12.00 41.39
C SER A 521 -0.57 -11.82 40.85
N GLY A 522 -1.37 -10.91 41.43
CA GLY A 522 -2.78 -10.69 41.04
C GLY A 522 -2.96 -10.47 39.52
N ARG A 523 -1.94 -9.88 38.90
CA ARG A 523 -1.81 -9.72 37.45
C ARG A 523 -1.76 -11.05 36.68
N LYS A 524 -0.93 -12.02 37.09
CA LYS A 524 -0.90 -13.37 36.46
C LYS A 524 -2.23 -14.10 36.56
N LYS A 525 -2.97 -13.90 37.66
CA LYS A 525 -4.33 -14.44 37.82
C LYS A 525 -5.30 -13.82 36.81
N ILE A 526 -5.24 -12.50 36.63
CA ILE A 526 -6.04 -11.78 35.63
C ILE A 526 -5.71 -12.26 34.22
N GLU A 527 -4.42 -12.39 33.87
CA GLU A 527 -3.97 -12.90 32.57
C GLU A 527 -4.55 -14.30 32.29
N GLY A 528 -4.51 -15.21 33.26
CA GLY A 528 -5.09 -16.55 33.12
C GLY A 528 -6.63 -16.56 33.03
N ILE A 529 -7.33 -15.65 33.70
CA ILE A 529 -8.78 -15.46 33.57
C ILE A 529 -9.12 -14.92 32.18
N ALA A 530 -8.45 -13.85 31.76
CA ALA A 530 -8.65 -13.21 30.46
C ALA A 530 -8.38 -14.19 29.31
N TYR A 531 -7.36 -15.05 29.44
CA TYR A 531 -7.06 -16.08 28.45
C TYR A 531 -8.20 -17.11 28.31
N ARG A 532 -8.77 -17.58 29.43
CA ARG A 532 -9.92 -18.51 29.41
C ARG A 532 -11.16 -17.86 28.81
N LEU A 533 -11.48 -16.63 29.24
CA LEU A 533 -12.60 -15.86 28.69
C LEU A 533 -12.43 -15.61 27.19
N LEU A 534 -11.22 -15.27 26.73
CA LEU A 534 -10.91 -15.07 25.33
C LEU A 534 -11.08 -16.35 24.51
N ASN A 535 -10.64 -17.50 25.02
CA ASN A 535 -10.82 -18.78 24.34
C ASN A 535 -12.31 -19.16 24.23
N ALA A 536 -13.08 -18.98 25.30
CA ALA A 536 -14.52 -19.19 25.27
C ALA A 536 -15.22 -18.26 24.26
N ALA A 537 -14.84 -16.98 24.22
CA ALA A 537 -15.36 -16.01 23.25
C ALA A 537 -15.02 -16.41 21.81
N LYS A 538 -13.76 -16.78 21.53
CA LYS A 538 -13.32 -17.24 20.20
C LYS A 538 -14.06 -18.50 19.73
N ALA A 539 -14.39 -19.39 20.64
CA ALA A 539 -15.17 -20.61 20.36
C ALA A 539 -16.68 -20.35 20.25
N GLY A 540 -17.15 -19.13 20.56
CA GLY A 540 -18.59 -18.83 20.67
C GLY A 540 -19.27 -19.56 21.85
N ASN A 541 -18.50 -20.06 22.81
CA ASN A 541 -19.01 -20.84 23.95
C ASN A 541 -19.54 -19.91 25.05
N LYS A 542 -20.77 -19.40 24.85
CA LYS A 542 -21.43 -18.49 25.80
C LYS A 542 -21.55 -19.09 27.21
N ARG A 543 -21.77 -20.41 27.31
CA ARG A 543 -21.93 -21.12 28.60
C ARG A 543 -20.64 -21.12 29.40
N GLU A 544 -19.52 -21.49 28.78
CA GLU A 544 -18.21 -21.49 29.43
C GLU A 544 -17.75 -20.08 29.81
N PHE A 545 -18.04 -19.10 28.94
CA PHE A 545 -17.79 -17.70 29.25
C PHE A 545 -18.53 -17.26 30.51
N MET A 546 -19.84 -17.53 30.59
CA MET A 546 -20.67 -17.17 31.74
C MET A 546 -20.29 -17.93 33.02
N ASP A 547 -19.98 -19.23 32.93
CA ASP A 547 -19.50 -20.01 34.07
C ASP A 547 -18.18 -19.45 34.62
N THR A 548 -17.24 -19.12 33.73
CA THR A 548 -15.98 -18.47 34.11
C THR A 548 -16.26 -17.12 34.77
N LEU A 549 -17.09 -16.28 34.15
CA LEU A 549 -17.48 -14.96 34.68
C LEU A 549 -18.05 -15.06 36.11
N LEU A 550 -19.05 -15.93 36.30
CA LEU A 550 -19.69 -16.17 37.59
C LEU A 550 -18.70 -16.59 38.67
N ARG A 551 -17.82 -17.55 38.36
CA ARG A 551 -16.78 -18.01 39.30
C ARG A 551 -15.83 -16.89 39.70
N VAL A 552 -15.46 -16.00 38.77
CA VAL A 552 -14.56 -14.89 39.08
C VAL A 552 -15.25 -13.85 39.95
N TYR A 553 -16.51 -13.47 39.66
CA TYR A 553 -17.28 -12.56 40.51
C TYR A 553 -17.50 -13.13 41.92
N MET A 554 -17.88 -14.41 42.04
CA MET A 554 -18.00 -15.08 43.35
C MET A 554 -16.67 -15.08 44.12
N SER A 555 -15.56 -15.38 43.43
CA SER A 555 -14.23 -15.32 44.05
C SER A 555 -13.85 -13.91 44.50
N ALA A 556 -14.24 -12.86 43.77
CA ALA A 556 -13.95 -11.48 44.13
C ALA A 556 -14.77 -11.01 45.33
N ASN A 557 -16.06 -11.36 45.39
CA ASN A 557 -16.94 -11.02 46.50
C ASN A 557 -16.58 -11.78 47.79
N ALA A 558 -16.18 -13.05 47.68
CA ALA A 558 -15.73 -13.85 48.83
C ALA A 558 -14.52 -13.23 49.55
N SER A 559 -13.70 -12.46 48.85
CA SER A 559 -12.51 -11.82 49.39
C SER A 559 -12.78 -10.47 50.08
N LYS A 560 -14.04 -10.06 50.27
CA LYS A 560 -14.50 -8.78 50.86
C LYS A 560 -13.87 -7.54 50.19
N PRO A 561 -14.53 -6.94 49.18
CA PRO A 561 -14.02 -5.71 48.57
C PRO A 561 -13.88 -4.59 49.60
N LYS A 562 -12.80 -3.78 49.49
CA LYS A 562 -12.45 -2.69 50.43
C LYS A 562 -13.57 -1.67 50.70
N ASN A 563 -14.60 -1.62 49.86
CA ASN A 563 -15.70 -0.67 49.94
C ASN A 563 -17.02 -1.27 50.49
N GLY A 564 -17.03 -2.53 50.94
CA GLY A 564 -18.20 -3.17 51.57
C GLY A 564 -19.39 -3.41 50.64
N LYS A 565 -19.24 -3.22 49.32
CA LYS A 565 -20.27 -3.47 48.30
C LYS A 565 -19.90 -4.69 47.48
N ASP A 566 -20.78 -5.68 47.44
CA ASP A 566 -20.65 -6.82 46.54
C ASP A 566 -20.67 -6.36 45.08
N LEU A 567 -19.79 -6.94 44.26
CA LEU A 567 -19.86 -6.80 42.82
C LEU A 567 -21.07 -7.56 42.29
N ILE A 568 -21.93 -6.86 41.56
CA ILE A 568 -23.11 -7.45 40.92
C ILE A 568 -22.80 -7.65 39.46
N ILE A 569 -23.10 -8.84 38.93
CA ILE A 569 -23.01 -9.10 37.49
C ILE A 569 -24.13 -8.32 36.82
N SER A 570 -23.75 -7.39 35.95
CA SER A 570 -24.71 -6.57 35.22
C SER A 570 -25.63 -7.40 34.31
N SER A 571 -26.89 -6.97 34.19
CA SER A 571 -27.89 -7.58 33.29
C SER A 571 -27.46 -7.56 31.82
N VAL A 572 -26.54 -6.67 31.44
CA VAL A 572 -26.00 -6.58 30.07
C VAL A 572 -25.38 -7.91 29.59
N PHE A 573 -24.85 -8.73 30.49
CA PHE A 573 -24.33 -10.06 30.14
C PHE A 573 -25.43 -11.07 29.82
N ILE A 574 -26.61 -10.91 30.45
CA ILE A 574 -27.81 -11.70 30.16
C ILE A 574 -28.45 -11.24 28.85
N GLU A 575 -28.45 -9.93 28.59
CA GLU A 575 -28.88 -9.37 27.31
C GLU A 575 -28.01 -9.87 26.15
N GLY A 576 -26.69 -10.02 26.34
CA GLY A 576 -25.78 -10.62 25.34
C GLY A 576 -26.03 -12.09 25.02
N LEU A 577 -26.83 -12.79 25.83
CA LEU A 577 -27.32 -14.13 25.51
C LEU A 577 -28.51 -14.09 24.55
N LYS A 578 -29.25 -12.98 24.49
CA LYS A 578 -30.37 -12.74 23.56
C LYS A 578 -29.86 -12.32 22.18
N GLU A 579 -30.73 -12.39 21.17
CA GLU A 579 -30.41 -11.99 19.79
C GLU A 579 -30.49 -10.47 19.55
N GLU A 580 -31.18 -9.74 20.43
CA GLU A 580 -31.39 -8.29 20.31
C GLU A 580 -30.34 -7.48 21.10
N GLY A 581 -29.80 -6.42 20.48
CA GLY A 581 -28.89 -5.47 21.12
C GLY A 581 -27.38 -5.65 20.83
N LEU A 582 -26.57 -5.71 21.88
CA LEU A 582 -25.13 -5.98 21.78
C LEU A 582 -24.90 -7.48 21.55
N ASP A 583 -24.17 -7.81 20.49
CA ASP A 583 -23.77 -9.18 20.21
C ASP A 583 -22.74 -9.67 21.23
N PHE A 584 -22.74 -10.99 21.46
CA PHE A 584 -21.85 -11.64 22.41
C PHE A 584 -20.37 -11.33 22.18
N ASP A 585 -19.91 -11.32 20.92
CA ASP A 585 -18.52 -11.00 20.58
C ASP A 585 -18.14 -9.59 21.05
N THR A 586 -19.04 -8.60 20.87
CA THR A 586 -18.85 -7.23 21.36
C THR A 586 -18.78 -7.19 22.90
N ILE A 587 -19.71 -7.82 23.61
CA ILE A 587 -19.73 -7.81 25.09
C ILE A 587 -18.49 -8.50 25.65
N ALA A 588 -18.18 -9.69 25.14
CA ALA A 588 -17.05 -10.48 25.62
C ALA A 588 -15.74 -9.74 25.36
N SER A 589 -15.51 -9.22 24.15
CA SER A 589 -14.28 -8.50 23.82
C SER A 589 -14.11 -7.22 24.63
N THR A 590 -15.17 -6.44 24.79
CA THR A 590 -15.15 -5.20 25.58
C THR A 590 -14.89 -5.47 27.06
N PHE A 591 -15.53 -6.48 27.64
CA PHE A 591 -15.32 -6.85 29.04
C PHE A 591 -13.88 -7.33 29.29
N ILE A 592 -13.35 -8.20 28.42
CA ILE A 592 -11.97 -8.69 28.53
C ILE A 592 -10.97 -7.53 28.37
N ALA A 593 -11.23 -6.57 27.45
CA ALA A 593 -10.41 -5.37 27.33
C ALA A 593 -10.39 -4.56 28.63
N GLY A 594 -11.53 -4.36 29.28
CA GLY A 594 -11.62 -3.68 30.58
C GLY A 594 -10.89 -4.43 31.69
N LEU A 595 -11.01 -5.76 31.71
CA LEU A 595 -10.31 -6.62 32.68
C LEU A 595 -8.77 -6.55 32.52
N LEU A 596 -8.28 -6.29 31.31
CA LEU A 596 -6.84 -6.16 31.00
C LEU A 596 -6.33 -4.71 31.08
N GLY A 597 -7.20 -3.71 30.97
CA GLY A 597 -6.87 -2.30 30.86
C GLY A 597 -6.40 -1.64 32.17
N GLN A 598 -5.96 -0.38 32.05
CA GLN A 598 -5.59 0.48 33.17
C GLN A 598 -6.71 1.47 33.51
N ASP A 599 -6.66 2.05 34.70
CA ASP A 599 -7.73 2.85 35.29
C ASP A 599 -7.92 4.25 34.64
N GLU A 600 -7.05 4.64 33.71
CA GLU A 600 -7.12 5.91 32.99
C GLU A 600 -7.62 5.75 31.56
N VAL A 601 -8.93 5.52 31.39
CA VAL A 601 -9.59 6.09 30.22
C VAL A 601 -10.08 7.46 30.69
N LYS A 602 -9.36 8.54 30.35
CA LYS A 602 -9.86 9.90 30.59
C LYS A 602 -11.32 9.94 30.13
N LYS A 603 -12.21 10.49 30.95
CA LYS A 603 -13.56 10.86 30.50
C LYS A 603 -13.38 11.75 29.29
N GLU A 604 -13.42 11.18 28.09
CA GLU A 604 -13.45 11.95 26.86
C GLU A 604 -14.76 12.71 26.90
N GLU A 605 -14.67 14.02 27.16
CA GLU A 605 -15.66 14.95 26.68
C GLU A 605 -15.88 14.64 25.21
N VAL A 606 -17.16 14.62 24.84
CA VAL A 606 -17.67 14.45 23.50
C VAL A 606 -16.77 15.22 22.53
N VAL A 607 -15.89 14.52 21.79
CA VAL A 607 -15.27 15.08 20.58
C VAL A 607 -16.38 15.08 19.52
N SER A 608 -17.34 15.97 19.74
CA SER A 608 -18.25 16.43 18.72
C SER A 608 -17.47 17.34 17.81
N HIS A 609 -17.35 16.90 16.56
CA HIS A 609 -17.09 17.70 15.37
C HIS A 609 -15.63 18.09 15.11
N GLY A 610 -15.12 17.53 14.01
CA GLY A 610 -13.87 17.88 13.33
C GLY A 610 -13.59 16.97 12.15
#